data_AF-A0A059FXD6-F1
#
_entry.id   AF-A0A059FXD6-F1
#
_cell.length_a   1.000
_cell.length_b   1.000
_cell.length_c   1.000
_cell.angle_alpha   90.00
_cell.angle_beta   90.00
_cell.angle_gamma   90.00
#
_symmetry.space_group_name_H-M   'P 1'
#
loop_
_entity.id
_entity.type
_entity.pdbx_description
1 polymer ?
#
loop_
_entity_poly.entity_id
_entity_poly.type
_entity_poly.pdbx_seq_one_letter_code
_entity_poly.pdbx_strand_id
1 'polypeptide(L)'
;KREHVANLFAALGVSGEARRNGDAYRLCEIFAALLAMSDAEVGEVLAFTMAEILEAGGPVVEAVLHVCETDLSACWKPEPAFFDLCRDKRAINAMVADIGSESLAATCVTDTAKVQKALIESRIIGNGCKPNSDWRPGWMQVP
;
A
#
# COMPACT_ATOMS: atom_id res chain seq x y z
N LYS A 1 -10.86 -7.27 -5.74
CA LYS A 1 -9.90 -7.94 -6.67
C LYS A 1 -9.43 -9.29 -6.13
N ARG A 2 -8.79 -9.38 -4.95
CA ARG A 2 -8.44 -10.67 -4.33
C ARG A 2 -9.65 -11.60 -4.14
N GLU A 3 -10.74 -11.08 -3.57
CA GLU A 3 -11.99 -11.85 -3.39
C GLU A 3 -12.59 -12.33 -4.73
N HIS A 4 -12.46 -11.52 -5.79
CA HIS A 4 -12.96 -11.88 -7.11
C HIS A 4 -12.20 -13.07 -7.69
N VAL A 5 -10.85 -13.02 -7.67
CA VAL A 5 -10.02 -14.16 -8.10
C VAL A 5 -10.29 -15.39 -7.24
N ALA A 6 -10.45 -15.23 -5.93
CA ALA A 6 -10.83 -16.33 -5.05
C ALA A 6 -12.20 -16.93 -5.43
N ASN A 7 -13.17 -16.10 -5.81
CA ASN A 7 -14.50 -16.55 -6.24
C ASN A 7 -14.46 -17.32 -7.56
N LEU A 8 -13.60 -16.94 -8.52
CA LEU A 8 -13.41 -17.70 -9.77
C LEU A 8 -12.98 -19.15 -9.49
N PHE A 9 -12.01 -19.33 -8.59
CA PHE A 9 -11.60 -20.68 -8.17
C PHE A 9 -12.67 -21.40 -7.34
N ALA A 10 -13.32 -20.69 -6.42
CA ALA A 10 -14.35 -21.26 -5.56
C ALA A 10 -15.57 -21.76 -6.35
N ALA A 11 -15.93 -21.09 -7.45
CA ALA A 11 -16.98 -21.54 -8.37
C ALA A 11 -16.69 -22.90 -9.00
N LEU A 12 -15.42 -23.29 -9.09
CA LEU A 12 -14.95 -24.58 -9.59
C LEU A 12 -14.64 -25.57 -8.45
N GLY A 13 -14.97 -25.23 -7.19
CA GLY A 13 -14.72 -26.07 -6.02
C GLY A 13 -13.25 -26.17 -5.61
N VAL A 14 -12.39 -25.29 -6.14
CA VAL A 14 -10.95 -25.25 -5.86
C VAL A 14 -10.64 -23.97 -5.07
N SER A 15 -9.58 -23.94 -4.27
CA SER A 15 -9.05 -22.66 -3.74
C SER A 15 -7.85 -22.23 -4.57
N GLY A 16 -7.84 -20.96 -4.98
CA GLY A 16 -6.79 -20.40 -5.83
C GLY A 16 -5.45 -20.16 -5.15
N GLU A 17 -5.32 -20.51 -3.86
CA GLU A 17 -4.09 -20.27 -3.10
C GLU A 17 -3.00 -21.27 -3.48
N ALA A 18 -1.98 -20.78 -4.20
CA ALA A 18 -0.76 -21.52 -4.43
C ALA A 18 0.05 -21.66 -3.13
N ARG A 19 0.25 -22.90 -2.67
CA ARG A 19 1.06 -23.18 -1.49
C ARG A 19 2.54 -23.25 -1.85
N ARG A 20 3.41 -22.72 -0.98
CA ARG A 20 4.88 -22.76 -1.14
C ARG A 20 5.50 -24.11 -0.72
N ASN A 21 4.78 -25.22 -0.88
CA ASN A 21 5.22 -26.56 -0.44
C ASN A 21 5.43 -27.54 -1.61
N GLY A 22 5.18 -27.13 -2.86
CA GLY A 22 5.38 -27.98 -4.03
C GLY A 22 4.40 -29.16 -4.15
N ASP A 23 3.20 -29.04 -3.56
CA ASP A 23 2.15 -30.08 -3.65
C ASP A 23 1.64 -30.25 -5.09
N ALA A 24 2.04 -31.36 -5.73
CA ALA A 24 1.70 -31.66 -7.11
C ALA A 24 0.21 -31.90 -7.34
N TYR A 25 -0.50 -32.47 -6.37
CA TYR A 25 -1.95 -32.66 -6.48
C TYR A 25 -2.66 -31.32 -6.51
N ARG A 26 -2.26 -30.41 -5.62
CA ARG A 26 -2.83 -29.07 -5.59
C ARG A 26 -2.53 -28.28 -6.86
N LEU A 27 -1.32 -28.40 -7.40
CA LEU A 27 -0.97 -27.75 -8.66
C LEU A 27 -1.86 -28.26 -9.81
N CYS A 28 -2.10 -29.57 -9.88
CA CYS A 28 -3.00 -30.15 -10.88
C CYS A 28 -4.44 -29.67 -10.72
N GLU A 29 -4.96 -29.51 -9.49
CA GLU A 29 -6.29 -28.95 -9.25
C GLU A 29 -6.42 -27.51 -9.73
N ILE A 30 -5.42 -26.65 -9.42
CA ILE A 30 -5.39 -25.26 -9.89
C ILE A 30 -5.31 -25.22 -11.42
N PHE A 31 -4.47 -26.05 -12.02
CA PHE A 31 -4.33 -26.12 -13.47
C PHE A 31 -5.63 -26.57 -14.15
N ALA A 32 -6.29 -27.60 -13.63
CA ALA A 32 -7.59 -28.05 -14.13
C ALA A 32 -8.67 -26.96 -14.00
N ALA A 33 -8.66 -26.20 -12.91
CA ALA A 33 -9.56 -25.07 -12.73
C ALA A 33 -9.30 -23.96 -13.77
N LEU A 34 -8.04 -23.61 -14.02
CA LEU A 34 -7.66 -22.63 -15.06
C LEU A 34 -8.09 -23.08 -16.47
N LEU A 35 -8.02 -24.38 -16.78
CA LEU A 35 -8.49 -24.92 -18.06
C LEU A 35 -10.01 -24.81 -18.25
N ALA A 36 -10.77 -24.72 -17.17
CA ALA A 36 -12.23 -24.57 -17.21
C ALA A 36 -12.68 -23.10 -17.24
N MET A 37 -11.76 -22.15 -17.05
CA MET A 37 -12.01 -20.71 -17.13
C MET A 37 -11.90 -20.23 -18.58
N SER A 38 -12.56 -19.10 -18.88
CA SER A 38 -12.35 -18.36 -20.12
C SER A 38 -10.98 -17.68 -20.15
N ASP A 39 -10.48 -17.35 -21.35
CA ASP A 39 -9.21 -16.62 -21.51
C ASP A 39 -9.20 -15.28 -20.73
N ALA A 40 -10.34 -14.61 -20.66
CA ALA A 40 -10.49 -13.36 -19.90
C ALA A 40 -10.29 -13.60 -18.40
N GLU A 41 -10.95 -14.61 -17.83
CA GLU A 41 -10.80 -14.99 -16.42
C GLU A 41 -9.37 -15.45 -16.10
N VAL A 42 -8.74 -16.23 -16.97
CA VAL A 42 -7.33 -16.62 -16.84
C VAL A 42 -6.42 -15.38 -16.85
N GLY A 43 -6.70 -14.41 -17.73
CA GLY A 43 -5.99 -13.14 -17.78
C GLY A 43 -6.10 -12.33 -16.48
N GLU A 44 -7.27 -12.32 -15.85
CA GLU A 44 -7.48 -11.67 -14.54
C GLU A 44 -6.69 -12.36 -13.42
N VAL A 45 -6.71 -13.69 -13.38
CA VAL A 45 -5.92 -14.47 -12.43
C VAL A 45 -4.43 -14.18 -12.62
N LEU A 46 -3.94 -14.21 -13.87
CA LEU A 46 -2.54 -13.95 -14.20
C LEU A 46 -2.12 -12.54 -13.74
N ALA A 47 -2.90 -11.51 -14.10
CA ALA A 47 -2.60 -10.14 -13.72
C ALA A 47 -2.55 -9.96 -12.19
N PHE A 48 -3.46 -10.61 -11.47
CA PHE A 48 -3.46 -10.60 -10.02
C PHE A 48 -2.24 -11.32 -9.42
N THR A 49 -1.91 -12.52 -9.90
CA THR A 49 -0.72 -13.26 -9.44
C THR A 49 0.56 -12.50 -9.74
N MET A 50 0.67 -11.86 -10.91
CA MET A 50 1.80 -10.99 -11.26
C MET A 50 1.92 -9.80 -10.30
N ALA A 51 0.80 -9.18 -9.90
CA ALA A 51 0.83 -8.10 -8.93
C ALA A 51 1.30 -8.57 -7.53
N GLU A 52 0.91 -9.78 -7.10
CA GLU A 52 1.30 -10.32 -5.78
C GLU A 52 2.78 -10.69 -5.66
N ILE A 53 3.49 -10.88 -6.78
CA ILE A 53 4.92 -11.19 -6.79
C ILE A 53 5.81 -9.94 -6.88
N LEU A 54 5.25 -8.74 -7.04
CA LEU A 54 6.02 -7.51 -7.10
C LEU A 54 6.63 -7.18 -5.74
N GLU A 55 7.88 -6.75 -5.74
CA GLU A 55 8.55 -6.23 -4.55
C GLU A 55 7.92 -4.90 -4.12
N ALA A 56 7.43 -4.83 -2.89
CA ALA A 56 6.90 -3.61 -2.33
C ALA A 56 7.97 -2.51 -2.24
N GLY A 57 7.67 -1.32 -2.77
CA GLY A 57 8.59 -0.18 -2.79
C GLY A 57 9.73 -0.29 -3.81
N GLY A 58 9.71 -1.29 -4.69
CA GLY A 58 10.67 -1.42 -5.79
C GLY A 58 10.33 -0.52 -7.00
N PRO A 59 11.29 -0.27 -7.91
CA PRO A 59 11.06 0.59 -9.08
C PRO A 59 9.98 0.06 -10.03
N VAL A 60 9.75 -1.25 -10.05
CA VAL A 60 8.71 -1.88 -10.87
C VAL A 60 7.32 -1.51 -10.38
N VAL A 61 7.08 -1.48 -9.06
CA VAL A 61 5.76 -1.11 -8.54
C VAL A 61 5.46 0.38 -8.77
N GLU A 62 6.47 1.24 -8.70
CA GLU A 62 6.34 2.67 -9.04
C GLU A 62 5.97 2.89 -10.52
N ALA A 63 6.61 2.15 -11.43
CA ALA A 63 6.28 2.21 -12.85
C ALA A 63 4.84 1.74 -13.14
N VAL A 64 4.41 0.65 -12.49
CA VAL A 64 3.04 0.14 -12.61
C VAL A 64 2.03 1.12 -12.01
N LEU A 65 2.33 1.71 -10.85
CA LEU A 65 1.51 2.73 -10.22
C LEU A 65 1.25 3.90 -11.17
N HIS A 66 2.31 4.39 -11.81
CA HIS A 66 2.24 5.49 -12.77
C HIS A 66 1.41 5.11 -14.00
N VAL A 67 1.68 3.96 -14.63
CA VAL A 67 0.95 3.51 -15.84
C VAL A 67 -0.52 3.22 -15.56
N CYS A 68 -0.84 2.71 -14.38
CA CYS A 68 -2.21 2.42 -13.97
C CYS A 68 -2.95 3.65 -13.43
N GLU A 69 -2.32 4.82 -13.38
CA GLU A 69 -2.89 6.07 -12.85
C GLU A 69 -3.60 5.85 -11.50
N THR A 70 -3.01 4.99 -10.66
CA THR A 70 -3.68 4.53 -9.44
C THR A 70 -3.65 5.62 -8.39
N ASP A 71 -4.83 6.05 -7.95
CA ASP A 71 -4.96 7.00 -6.86
C ASP A 71 -4.66 6.34 -5.50
N LEU A 72 -3.39 6.40 -5.08
CA LEU A 72 -2.97 5.98 -3.74
C LEU A 72 -3.75 6.70 -2.64
N SER A 73 -4.25 7.89 -2.94
CA SER A 73 -4.97 8.74 -2.01
C SER A 73 -6.35 8.14 -1.64
N ALA A 74 -6.96 7.39 -2.56
CA ALA A 74 -8.18 6.63 -2.32
C ALA A 74 -7.92 5.33 -1.54
N CYS A 75 -6.71 4.77 -1.64
CA CYS A 75 -6.40 3.46 -1.08
C CYS A 75 -5.80 3.49 0.34
N TRP A 76 -5.16 4.57 0.75
CA TRP A 76 -4.46 4.62 2.04
C TRP A 76 -4.37 6.01 2.64
N LYS A 77 -4.68 6.18 3.93
CA LYS A 77 -4.49 7.43 4.70
C LYS A 77 -3.52 7.18 5.87
N PRO A 78 -2.78 8.21 6.34
CA PRO A 78 -1.93 8.09 7.51
C PRO A 78 -2.78 7.94 8.77
N GLU A 79 -3.07 6.69 9.13
CA GLU A 79 -3.77 6.31 10.35
C GLU A 79 -2.82 6.23 11.56
N PRO A 80 -3.32 6.21 12.80
CA PRO A 80 -2.45 6.18 13.99
C PRO A 80 -1.41 5.05 13.98
N ALA A 81 -1.77 3.88 13.44
CA ALA A 81 -0.86 2.73 13.34
C ALA A 81 0.39 3.02 12.47
N PHE A 82 0.25 3.85 11.43
CA PHE A 82 1.40 4.30 10.63
C PHE A 82 2.41 5.05 11.50
N PHE A 83 1.94 6.03 12.27
CA PHE A 83 2.80 6.83 13.13
C PHE A 83 3.43 5.97 14.24
N ASP A 84 2.73 4.98 14.79
CA ASP A 84 3.29 4.06 15.79
C ASP A 84 4.46 3.23 15.24
N LEU A 85 4.39 2.83 13.96
CA LEU A 85 5.43 2.06 13.28
C LEU A 85 6.62 2.92 12.81
N CYS A 86 6.43 4.22 12.54
CA CYS A 86 7.54 5.10 12.15
C CYS A 86 8.59 5.23 13.26
N ARG A 87 9.82 4.76 13.02
CA ARG A 87 10.94 4.86 14.00
C ARG A 87 12.01 5.86 13.59
N ASP A 88 12.18 6.12 12.30
CA ASP A 88 13.22 7.02 11.81
C ASP A 88 12.87 8.49 12.11
N LYS A 89 13.65 9.09 13.01
CA LYS A 89 13.47 10.50 13.42
C LYS A 89 13.74 11.48 12.28
N ARG A 90 14.61 11.15 11.32
CA ARG A 90 14.87 11.99 10.14
C ARG A 90 13.66 12.00 9.22
N ALA A 91 13.07 10.84 8.96
CA ALA A 91 11.85 10.73 8.16
C ALA A 91 10.67 11.46 8.84
N ILE A 92 10.53 11.32 10.17
CA ILE A 92 9.50 12.04 10.93
C ILE A 92 9.70 13.55 10.86
N ASN A 93 10.93 14.05 10.99
CA ASN A 93 11.20 15.48 10.88
C ASN A 93 10.97 16.01 9.46
N ALA A 94 11.28 15.22 8.43
CA ALA A 94 10.94 15.56 7.04
C ALA A 94 9.42 15.66 6.84
N MET A 95 8.62 14.77 7.47
CA MET A 95 7.16 14.88 7.46
C MET A 95 6.65 16.16 8.16
N VAL A 96 7.31 16.61 9.24
CA VAL A 96 7.00 17.90 9.88
C VAL A 96 7.27 19.07 8.92
N ALA A 97 8.36 19.00 8.15
CA ALA A 97 8.69 20.02 7.16
C ALA A 97 7.62 20.09 6.06
N ASP A 98 7.20 18.93 5.57
CA ASP A 98 6.24 18.77 4.47
C ASP A 98 4.83 19.29 4.84
N ILE A 99 4.28 18.89 5.99
CA ILE A 99 2.94 19.34 6.43
C ILE A 99 2.94 20.77 7.02
N GLY A 100 4.11 21.30 7.34
CA GLY A 100 4.27 22.54 8.08
C GLY A 100 5.12 23.55 7.34
N SER A 101 6.43 23.49 7.59
CA SER A 101 7.47 24.24 6.89
C SER A 101 8.84 23.76 7.38
N GLU A 102 9.89 24.02 6.60
CA GLU A 102 11.27 23.75 7.01
C GLU A 102 11.64 24.46 8.33
N SER A 103 11.17 25.70 8.52
CA SER A 103 11.40 26.45 9.76
C SER A 103 10.79 25.76 10.98
N LEU A 104 9.56 25.26 10.88
CA LEU A 104 8.93 24.49 11.95
C LEU A 104 9.73 23.21 12.25
N ALA A 105 10.13 22.48 11.21
CA ALA A 105 10.92 21.26 11.38
C ALA A 105 12.27 21.53 12.08
N ALA A 106 12.92 22.66 11.77
CA ALA A 106 14.16 23.07 12.41
C ALA A 106 13.97 23.33 13.92
N THR A 107 12.84 23.94 14.33
CA THR A 107 12.55 24.16 15.75
C THR A 107 12.32 22.87 16.54
N CYS A 108 11.83 21.82 15.87
CA CYS A 108 11.48 20.55 16.50
C CYS A 108 12.59 19.49 16.39
N VAL A 109 13.75 19.79 15.78
CA VAL A 109 14.77 18.78 15.45
C VAL A 109 15.27 18.01 16.69
N THR A 110 15.36 18.68 17.84
CA THR A 110 15.77 18.09 19.12
C THR A 110 14.63 17.36 19.83
N ASP A 111 13.37 17.64 19.49
CA ASP A 111 12.20 17.06 20.16
C ASP A 111 12.15 15.54 20.00
N THR A 112 11.43 14.87 20.90
CA THR A 112 11.24 13.42 20.77
C THR A 112 10.41 13.08 19.54
N ALA A 113 10.60 11.89 18.97
CA ALA A 113 9.79 11.40 17.85
C ALA A 113 8.28 11.42 18.18
N LYS A 114 7.91 11.17 19.45
CA LYS A 114 6.52 11.23 19.92
C LYS A 114 5.93 12.64 19.76
N VAL A 115 6.68 13.67 20.16
CA VAL A 115 6.25 15.07 20.04
C VAL A 115 6.08 15.46 18.57
N GLN A 116 7.03 15.08 17.71
CA GLN A 116 6.94 15.37 16.28
C GLN A 116 5.75 14.66 15.59
N LYS A 117 5.47 13.40 15.94
CA LYS A 117 4.28 12.67 15.44
C LYS A 117 2.97 13.34 15.85
N ALA A 118 2.85 13.71 17.13
CA ALA A 118 1.67 14.41 17.64
C ALA A 118 1.48 15.77 16.94
N LEU A 119 2.58 16.47 16.60
CA LEU A 119 2.51 17.70 15.81
C LEU A 119 1.97 17.45 14.41
N ILE A 120 2.41 16.38 13.73
CA ILE A 120 1.90 16.00 12.40
C ILE A 120 0.40 15.72 12.49
N GLU A 121 -0.03 14.85 13.41
CA GLU A 121 -1.44 14.52 13.63
C GLU A 121 -2.29 15.76 13.94
N SER A 122 -1.79 16.66 14.80
CA SER A 122 -2.42 17.92 15.16
C SER A 122 -2.63 18.83 13.93
N ARG A 123 -1.70 18.85 12.98
CA ARG A 123 -1.82 19.65 11.76
C ARG A 123 -2.75 19.01 10.73
N ILE A 124 -2.78 17.67 10.62
CA ILE A 124 -3.73 16.94 9.77
C ILE A 124 -5.17 17.34 10.12
N ILE A 125 -5.51 17.35 11.42
CA ILE A 125 -6.84 17.74 11.90
C ILE A 125 -7.09 19.26 11.94
N GLY A 126 -6.06 20.07 11.67
CA GLY A 126 -6.16 21.54 11.60
C GLY A 126 -6.20 22.25 12.95
N ASN A 127 -5.54 21.71 13.98
CA ASN A 127 -5.43 22.41 15.25
C ASN A 127 -4.39 23.54 15.14
N GLY A 128 -4.87 24.79 15.08
CA GLY A 128 -4.03 25.99 14.92
C GLY A 128 -3.55 26.25 13.48
N CYS A 129 -4.06 25.52 12.49
CA CYS A 129 -3.80 25.74 11.06
C CYS A 129 -4.98 25.26 10.21
N LYS A 130 -4.95 25.52 8.90
CA LYS A 130 -5.93 24.91 7.99
C LYS A 130 -5.78 23.37 8.04
N PRO A 131 -6.86 22.60 8.25
CA PRO A 131 -6.81 21.14 8.20
C PRO A 131 -6.28 20.64 6.86
N ASN A 132 -5.56 19.51 6.89
CA ASN A 132 -5.10 18.81 5.70
C ASN A 132 -5.35 17.31 5.86
N SER A 133 -6.63 16.92 5.78
CA SER A 133 -7.09 15.54 5.98
C SER A 133 -6.65 14.55 4.90
N ASP A 134 -6.18 15.06 3.76
CA ASP A 134 -5.70 14.25 2.64
C ASP A 134 -4.17 14.26 2.53
N TRP A 135 -3.49 14.91 3.49
CA TRP A 135 -2.05 14.88 3.59
C TRP A 135 -1.54 13.45 3.74
N ARG A 136 -0.43 13.18 3.03
CA ARG A 136 0.33 11.95 3.06
C ARG A 136 1.82 12.32 2.96
N PRO A 137 2.73 11.50 3.52
CA PRO A 137 4.17 11.71 3.31
C PRO A 137 4.50 11.76 1.82
N GLY A 138 5.50 12.54 1.42
CA GLY A 138 5.84 12.73 0.00
C GLY A 138 6.10 11.44 -0.78
N TRP A 139 6.67 10.41 -0.16
CA TRP A 139 6.87 9.10 -0.80
C TRP A 139 5.59 8.26 -1.00
N MET A 140 4.46 8.72 -0.46
CA MET A 140 3.12 8.14 -0.70
C MET A 140 2.28 9.01 -1.64
N GLN A 141 2.87 10.08 -2.19
CA GLN A 141 2.26 10.92 -3.21
C GLN A 141 2.75 10.44 -4.59
N VAL A 142 1.84 10.31 -5.54
CA VAL A 142 2.20 9.96 -6.93
C VAL A 142 2.93 11.15 -7.55
N PRO A 143 4.04 10.95 -8.30
CA PRO A 143 4.66 11.99 -9.11
C PRO A 143 3.70 12.63 -10.14
#